data_AF-A0A5C5UFT1-F1
#
_entry.id   AF-A0A5C5UFT1-F1
#
_cell.length_a   1.000
_cell.length_b   1.000
_cell.length_c   1.000
_cell.angle_alpha   90.00
_cell.angle_beta   90.00
_cell.angle_gamma   90.00
#
_symmetry.space_group_name_H-M   'P 1'
#
loop_
_entity.id
_entity.type
_entity.pdbx_description
1 polymer ?
#
loop_
_entity_poly.entity_id
_entity_poly.type
_entity_poly.pdbx_seq_one_letter_code
_entity_poly.pdbx_strand_id
1 'polypeptide(L)'
;MGAQLPGVPAMTVCRTGFLCCTVAFTTALAGCSAAQPEVINSTWQITNVYTNPETPSGLPDSVAGTATMVFGDSTVAGFTGCAPFQGRVSFTKDGAAVKPSEANHVEFHDMEIHEADCTGKERFFHDALADMLHGGFSMSRDGEDLILTTDGEDVDRPGIRLVD
;
A
#
# COMPACT_ATOMS: atom_id res chain seq x y z
N MET A 1 7.00 41.52 40.30
CA MET A 1 6.21 40.92 39.22
C MET A 1 7.16 39.97 38.48
N GLY A 2 7.23 38.65 38.71
CA GLY A 2 6.23 37.60 38.39
C GLY A 2 6.03 37.52 36.88
N ALA A 3 6.31 36.46 36.11
CA ALA A 3 6.79 35.10 36.36
C ALA A 3 7.31 34.50 35.02
N GLN A 4 8.29 33.59 35.08
CA GLN A 4 8.71 32.73 33.96
C GLN A 4 8.10 31.33 34.16
N LEU A 5 7.49 30.79 33.09
CA LEU A 5 6.85 29.47 32.99
C LEU A 5 7.83 28.40 32.40
N PRO A 6 7.50 27.09 32.44
CA PRO A 6 8.30 26.11 33.17
C PRO A 6 9.15 25.12 32.33
N GLY A 7 10.29 24.76 32.93
CA GLY A 7 10.70 23.41 33.34
C GLY A 7 10.23 22.17 32.56
N VAL A 8 11.19 21.57 31.86
CA VAL A 8 11.23 20.18 31.40
C VAL A 8 11.16 19.22 32.61
N PRO A 9 10.32 18.15 32.60
CA PRO A 9 10.38 17.14 33.65
C PRO A 9 11.60 16.24 33.49
N ALA A 10 12.36 16.16 34.58
CA ALA A 10 13.60 15.42 34.72
C ALA A 10 13.41 13.90 34.64
N MET A 11 14.35 13.23 33.98
CA MET A 11 14.59 11.80 34.08
C MET A 11 14.70 11.38 35.55
N THR A 12 13.75 10.56 36.00
CA THR A 12 13.80 9.94 37.32
C THR A 12 14.63 8.66 37.24
N VAL A 13 15.88 8.75 37.70
CA VAL A 13 16.73 7.60 38.00
C VAL A 13 16.16 6.91 39.23
N CYS A 14 15.57 5.73 39.06
CA CYS A 14 15.14 4.89 40.18
C CYS A 14 16.34 4.03 40.62
N ARG A 15 16.91 4.36 41.78
CA ARG A 15 18.08 3.68 42.36
C ARG A 15 17.68 2.98 43.66
N THR A 16 17.98 1.68 43.72
CA THR A 16 18.28 0.83 44.90
C THR A 16 17.15 0.04 45.57
N GLY A 17 17.33 -1.28 45.68
CA GLY A 17 16.53 -2.16 46.54
C GLY A 17 16.87 -3.66 46.45
N PHE A 18 18.00 -4.06 47.04
CA PHE A 18 18.39 -5.34 47.68
C PHE A 18 17.58 -6.67 47.47
N LEU A 19 18.32 -7.74 47.11
CA LEU A 19 18.20 -9.21 47.38
C LEU A 19 16.84 -9.95 47.25
N CYS A 20 16.80 -11.02 46.41
CA CYS A 20 16.56 -12.43 46.81
C CYS A 20 16.34 -13.35 45.56
N CYS A 21 16.81 -14.60 45.65
CA CYS A 21 16.71 -15.68 44.66
C CYS A 21 15.33 -15.87 44.00
N THR A 22 15.28 -15.91 42.66
CA THR A 22 14.71 -17.01 41.85
C THR A 22 14.91 -16.70 40.36
N VAL A 23 15.63 -17.56 39.64
CA VAL A 23 15.77 -17.45 38.18
C VAL A 23 14.48 -17.98 37.55
N ALA A 24 13.48 -17.11 37.42
CA ALA A 24 12.33 -17.36 36.57
C ALA A 24 12.64 -16.79 35.18
N PHE A 25 13.02 -17.69 34.26
CA PHE A 25 13.06 -17.42 32.82
C PHE A 25 11.63 -17.11 32.36
N THR A 26 11.21 -15.86 32.53
CA THR A 26 10.03 -15.32 31.86
C THR A 26 10.48 -14.92 30.46
N THR A 27 10.36 -15.86 29.53
CA THR A 27 10.33 -15.56 28.10
C THR A 27 9.16 -14.62 27.86
N ALA A 28 9.40 -13.31 27.97
CA ALA A 28 8.55 -12.32 27.37
C ALA A 28 8.59 -12.61 25.87
N LEU A 29 7.52 -13.21 25.34
CA LEU A 29 7.23 -13.17 23.92
C LEU A 29 7.11 -11.69 23.57
N ALA A 30 8.22 -11.08 23.16
CA ALA A 30 8.18 -9.87 22.36
C ALA A 30 7.41 -10.27 21.10
N GLY A 31 6.12 -9.99 21.09
CA GLY A 31 5.32 -10.10 19.89
C GLY A 31 5.95 -9.17 18.87
N CYS A 32 6.64 -9.74 17.89
CA CYS A 32 6.98 -9.05 16.65
C CYS A 32 5.65 -8.71 15.97
N SER A 33 5.04 -7.59 16.33
CA SER A 33 4.08 -6.94 15.47
C SER A 33 4.90 -6.46 14.28
N ALA A 34 4.96 -7.25 13.21
CA ALA A 34 5.45 -6.77 11.94
C ALA A 34 4.60 -5.53 11.60
N ALA A 35 5.25 -4.37 11.49
CA ALA A 35 4.56 -3.15 11.10
C ALA A 35 4.04 -3.36 9.68
N GLN A 36 2.76 -3.08 9.45
CA GLN A 36 2.22 -3.13 8.09
C GLN A 36 2.90 -2.06 7.23
N PRO A 37 3.20 -2.37 5.96
CA PRO A 37 3.81 -1.42 5.07
C PRO A 37 2.92 -0.19 4.84
N GLU A 38 3.56 0.98 4.84
CA GLU A 38 2.89 2.24 4.59
C GLU A 38 2.40 2.27 3.14
N VAL A 39 1.19 2.79 2.86
CA VAL A 39 0.71 2.87 1.45
C VAL A 39 1.61 3.81 0.65
N ILE A 40 2.01 4.93 1.26
CA ILE A 40 2.92 5.90 0.64
C ILE A 40 4.37 5.54 0.87
N ASN A 41 5.23 5.95 -0.06
CA ASN A 41 6.67 5.73 -0.03
C ASN A 41 7.12 4.26 -0.05
N SER A 42 6.19 3.29 -0.12
CA SER A 42 6.47 1.90 -0.48
C SER A 42 6.47 1.72 -2.00
N THR A 43 7.32 0.82 -2.47
CA THR A 43 7.31 0.37 -3.87
C THR A 43 6.53 -0.92 -3.97
N TRP A 44 5.31 -0.81 -4.45
CA TRP A 44 4.39 -1.92 -4.58
C TRP A 44 4.63 -2.67 -5.89
N GLN A 45 4.93 -3.96 -5.80
CA GLN A 45 4.96 -4.89 -6.92
C GLN A 45 3.54 -5.31 -7.26
N ILE A 46 3.13 -5.10 -8.50
CA ILE A 46 1.86 -5.62 -9.00
C ILE A 46 2.06 -7.12 -9.24
N THR A 47 1.27 -7.95 -8.57
CA THR A 47 1.39 -9.42 -8.65
C THR A 47 0.23 -10.06 -9.42
N ASN A 48 -0.96 -9.45 -9.32
CA ASN A 48 -2.13 -9.92 -10.02
C ASN A 48 -2.97 -8.77 -10.56
N VAL A 49 -3.50 -8.97 -11.76
CA VAL A 49 -4.50 -8.14 -12.43
C VAL A 49 -5.69 -9.05 -12.72
N TYR A 50 -6.72 -8.95 -11.90
CA TYR A 50 -7.96 -9.69 -12.05
C TYR A 50 -8.95 -8.85 -12.84
N THR A 51 -9.35 -9.31 -14.03
CA THR A 51 -10.34 -8.61 -14.88
C THR A 51 -11.65 -9.37 -14.96
N ASN A 52 -11.61 -10.71 -14.99
CA ASN A 52 -12.78 -11.59 -15.01
C ASN A 52 -12.39 -13.00 -14.53
N PRO A 53 -13.37 -13.84 -14.12
CA PRO A 53 -13.10 -15.17 -13.59
C PRO A 53 -12.57 -16.17 -14.63
N GLU A 54 -12.74 -15.90 -15.93
CA GLU A 54 -12.33 -16.80 -17.02
C GLU A 54 -10.87 -16.57 -17.47
N THR A 55 -10.24 -15.48 -17.02
CA THR A 55 -8.90 -15.07 -17.45
C THR A 55 -7.88 -15.28 -16.33
N PRO A 56 -6.68 -15.84 -16.62
CA PRO A 56 -5.60 -15.93 -15.63
C PRO A 56 -5.21 -14.54 -15.10
N SER A 57 -5.28 -14.36 -13.78
CA SER A 57 -4.99 -13.07 -13.14
C SER A 57 -3.51 -12.87 -12.79
N GLY A 58 -2.71 -13.93 -12.84
CA GLY A 58 -1.27 -13.88 -12.57
C GLY A 58 -0.51 -13.23 -13.72
N LEU A 59 0.37 -12.28 -13.40
CA LEU A 59 1.32 -11.74 -14.36
C LEU A 59 2.29 -12.85 -14.84
N PRO A 60 2.64 -12.91 -16.14
CA PRO A 60 3.62 -13.86 -16.62
C PRO A 60 4.99 -13.56 -16.02
N ASP A 61 5.82 -14.59 -15.88
CA ASP A 61 7.16 -14.47 -15.26
C ASP A 61 8.02 -13.37 -15.90
N SER A 62 7.75 -13.00 -17.16
CA SER A 62 8.44 -11.92 -17.88
C SER A 62 8.11 -10.51 -17.37
N VAL A 63 6.96 -10.30 -16.72
CA VAL A 63 6.50 -9.01 -16.15
C VAL A 63 6.27 -9.06 -14.64
N ALA A 64 6.23 -10.26 -14.05
CA ALA A 64 6.21 -10.43 -12.60
C ALA A 64 7.44 -9.77 -11.96
N GLY A 65 7.23 -8.89 -10.99
CA GLY A 65 8.31 -8.17 -10.30
C GLY A 65 8.94 -7.00 -11.09
N THR A 66 8.46 -6.71 -12.30
CA THR A 66 8.81 -5.47 -13.04
C THR A 66 7.66 -4.48 -13.10
N ALA A 67 6.41 -4.96 -13.03
CA ALA A 67 5.26 -4.09 -12.86
C ALA A 67 5.22 -3.53 -11.43
N THR A 68 5.32 -2.20 -11.30
CA THR A 68 5.43 -1.52 -10.01
C THR A 68 4.51 -0.30 -9.91
N MET A 69 4.19 0.08 -8.68
CA MET A 69 3.40 1.26 -8.37
C MET A 69 3.91 1.90 -7.07
N VAL A 70 3.95 3.22 -7.02
CA VAL A 70 4.34 4.00 -5.86
C VAL A 70 3.29 5.07 -5.64
N PHE A 71 2.70 5.08 -4.45
CA PHE A 71 1.79 6.14 -4.02
C PHE A 71 2.56 7.23 -3.28
N GLY A 72 2.32 8.48 -3.67
CA GLY A 72 2.61 9.66 -2.85
C GLY A 72 1.34 10.16 -2.15
N ASP A 73 1.42 11.32 -1.49
CA ASP A 73 0.27 11.90 -0.79
C ASP A 73 -0.91 12.24 -1.73
N SER A 74 -0.64 12.60 -2.98
CA SER A 74 -1.66 13.00 -3.97
C SER A 74 -1.30 12.60 -5.42
N THR A 75 -0.25 11.79 -5.58
CA THR A 75 0.28 11.38 -6.88
C THR A 75 0.50 9.89 -6.89
N VAL A 76 0.47 9.29 -8.07
CA VAL A 76 0.88 7.91 -8.27
C VAL A 76 1.82 7.85 -9.47
N ALA A 77 2.82 6.99 -9.39
CA ALA A 77 3.69 6.68 -10.50
C ALA A 77 4.04 5.19 -10.49
N GLY A 78 4.45 4.67 -11.63
CA GLY A 78 4.82 3.27 -11.70
C GLY A 78 5.21 2.83 -13.10
N PHE A 79 5.28 1.53 -13.26
CA PHE A 79 5.60 0.87 -14.51
C PHE A 79 4.66 -0.32 -14.69
N THR A 80 4.04 -0.46 -15.86
CA THR A 80 3.10 -1.57 -16.11
C THR A 80 3.79 -2.90 -16.45
N GLY A 81 5.12 -2.91 -16.50
CA GLY A 81 5.92 -3.95 -17.15
C GLY A 81 6.31 -3.62 -18.61
N CYS A 82 5.64 -2.65 -19.24
CA CYS A 82 5.93 -2.22 -20.62
C CYS A 82 6.14 -0.73 -20.78
N ALA A 83 5.45 0.08 -19.98
CA ALA A 83 5.53 1.53 -20.06
C ALA A 83 5.45 2.15 -18.67
N PRO A 84 6.11 3.30 -18.45
CA PRO A 84 5.88 4.10 -17.26
C PRO A 84 4.50 4.75 -17.30
N PHE A 85 3.93 4.95 -16.12
CA PHE A 85 2.71 5.73 -15.93
C PHE A 85 2.85 6.68 -14.75
N GLN A 86 2.06 7.76 -14.78
CA GLN A 86 1.96 8.72 -13.69
C GLN A 86 0.57 9.36 -13.66
N GLY A 87 0.18 9.91 -12.52
CA GLY A 87 -1.06 10.67 -12.40
C GLY A 87 -1.30 11.16 -10.99
N ARG A 88 -2.55 11.53 -10.72
CA ARG A 88 -3.01 12.02 -9.41
C ARG A 88 -3.88 10.97 -8.73
N VAL A 89 -3.85 10.98 -7.40
CA VAL A 89 -4.73 10.15 -6.58
C VAL A 89 -5.37 10.97 -5.47
N SER A 90 -6.58 10.59 -5.09
CA SER A 90 -7.24 11.08 -3.87
C SER A 90 -7.62 9.92 -2.98
N PHE A 91 -7.34 10.05 -1.69
CA PHE A 91 -7.61 9.03 -0.69
C PHE A 91 -8.81 9.43 0.15
N THR A 92 -9.78 8.53 0.28
CA THR A 92 -10.98 8.79 1.07
C THR A 92 -11.29 7.66 2.06
N LYS A 93 -12.03 8.03 3.09
CA LYS A 93 -12.68 7.11 4.03
C LYS A 93 -14.09 7.59 4.27
N ASP A 94 -15.07 6.72 4.00
CA ASP A 94 -16.49 7.03 4.17
C ASP A 94 -16.89 8.34 3.43
N GLY A 95 -16.28 8.58 2.26
CA GLY A 95 -16.48 9.76 1.42
C GLY A 95 -15.76 11.03 1.87
N ALA A 96 -15.03 11.01 2.99
CA ALA A 96 -14.22 12.15 3.45
C ALA A 96 -12.75 11.98 3.05
N ALA A 97 -12.09 13.07 2.64
CA ALA A 97 -10.67 13.06 2.35
C ALA A 97 -9.85 12.79 3.62
N VAL A 98 -8.95 11.81 3.55
CA VAL A 98 -8.10 11.38 4.68
C VAL A 98 -6.67 11.15 4.22
N LYS A 99 -5.78 10.88 5.17
CA LYS A 99 -4.42 10.45 4.84
C LYS A 99 -4.42 9.05 4.22
N PRO A 100 -3.45 8.72 3.35
CA PRO A 100 -3.35 7.40 2.71
C PRO A 100 -3.30 6.23 3.69
N SER A 101 -2.71 6.43 4.88
CA SER A 101 -2.62 5.40 5.93
C SER A 101 -3.98 5.03 6.55
N GLU A 102 -4.99 5.88 6.41
CA GLU A 102 -6.32 5.71 7.01
C GLU A 102 -7.41 5.38 5.97
N ALA A 103 -7.08 5.51 4.69
CA ALA A 103 -8.01 5.40 3.58
C ALA A 103 -8.50 3.96 3.36
N ASN A 104 -9.76 3.83 2.95
CA ASN A 104 -10.34 2.58 2.45
C ASN A 104 -10.76 2.70 0.97
N HIS A 105 -10.47 3.84 0.34
CA HIS A 105 -10.78 4.11 -1.05
C HIS A 105 -9.72 5.02 -1.66
N VAL A 106 -9.38 4.75 -2.91
CA VAL A 106 -8.49 5.58 -3.73
C VAL A 106 -9.16 5.84 -5.08
N GLU A 107 -9.05 7.07 -5.56
CA GLU A 107 -9.53 7.45 -6.88
C GLU A 107 -8.35 7.95 -7.72
N PHE A 108 -8.22 7.42 -8.93
CA PHE A 108 -7.18 7.75 -9.89
C PHE A 108 -7.66 8.82 -10.88
N HIS A 109 -6.87 9.87 -11.03
CA HIS A 109 -7.18 11.07 -11.81
C HIS A 109 -6.03 11.41 -12.75
N ASP A 110 -6.36 11.96 -13.92
CA ASP A 110 -5.39 12.48 -14.90
C ASP A 110 -4.23 11.51 -15.17
N MET A 111 -4.57 10.25 -15.44
CA MET A 111 -3.58 9.20 -15.63
C MET A 111 -2.95 9.34 -17.02
N GLU A 112 -1.63 9.48 -17.03
CA GLU A 112 -0.78 9.49 -18.21
C GLU A 112 -0.01 8.17 -18.27
N ILE A 113 -0.23 7.42 -19.34
CA ILE A 113 0.47 6.16 -19.60
C ILE A 113 1.23 6.33 -20.91
N HIS A 114 2.54 6.12 -20.85
CA HIS A 114 3.39 6.25 -22.04
C HIS A 114 3.10 5.13 -23.05
N GLU A 115 3.50 5.34 -24.31
CA GLU A 115 3.42 4.29 -25.32
C GLU A 115 4.22 3.05 -24.89
N ALA A 116 3.58 1.88 -24.98
CA ALA A 116 4.21 0.62 -24.65
C ALA A 116 5.15 0.15 -25.75
N ASP A 117 6.35 -0.29 -25.34
CA ASP A 117 7.36 -0.89 -26.22
C ASP A 117 7.41 -2.42 -26.02
N CYS A 118 6.24 -3.07 -26.01
CA CYS A 118 6.13 -4.50 -25.79
C CYS A 118 5.05 -5.13 -26.69
N THR A 119 5.14 -6.45 -26.86
CA THR A 119 4.21 -7.25 -27.68
C THR A 119 3.76 -8.49 -26.91
N GLY A 120 2.88 -9.30 -27.49
CA GLY A 120 2.53 -10.60 -26.91
C GLY A 120 1.75 -10.50 -25.59
N LYS A 121 2.14 -11.31 -24.60
CA LYS A 121 1.42 -11.41 -23.32
C LYS A 121 1.62 -10.15 -22.48
N GLU A 122 2.82 -9.60 -22.50
CA GLU A 122 3.20 -8.38 -21.80
C GLU A 122 2.31 -7.21 -22.24
N ARG A 123 2.04 -7.11 -23.55
CA ARG A 123 1.12 -6.11 -24.09
C ARG A 123 -0.31 -6.29 -23.57
N PHE A 124 -0.79 -7.53 -23.51
CA PHE A 124 -2.12 -7.83 -22.96
C PHE A 124 -2.26 -7.38 -21.50
N PHE A 125 -1.25 -7.64 -20.66
CA PHE A 125 -1.28 -7.19 -19.26
C PHE A 125 -1.11 -5.68 -19.11
N HIS A 126 -0.29 -5.05 -19.95
CA HIS A 126 -0.21 -3.60 -20.01
C HIS A 126 -1.57 -2.98 -20.34
N ASP A 127 -2.24 -3.47 -21.39
CA ASP A 127 -3.55 -2.96 -21.81
C ASP A 127 -4.60 -3.17 -20.70
N ALA A 128 -4.65 -4.35 -20.10
CA ALA A 128 -5.56 -4.65 -19.00
C ALA A 128 -5.33 -3.76 -17.77
N LEU A 129 -4.06 -3.48 -17.42
CA LEU A 129 -3.75 -2.58 -16.32
C LEU A 129 -4.07 -1.13 -16.67
N ALA A 130 -3.70 -0.67 -17.87
CA ALA A 130 -3.99 0.69 -18.35
C ALA A 130 -5.50 0.98 -18.36
N ASP A 131 -6.30 0.02 -18.82
CA ASP A 131 -7.76 0.08 -18.81
C ASP A 131 -8.36 0.02 -17.40
N MET A 132 -7.60 -0.33 -16.36
CA MET A 132 -8.09 -0.28 -14.98
C MET A 132 -7.60 0.95 -14.22
N LEU A 133 -6.48 1.56 -14.59
CA LEU A 133 -5.91 2.68 -13.85
C LEU A 133 -6.68 4.00 -14.09
N HIS A 134 -7.97 4.01 -13.77
CA HIS A 134 -8.83 5.18 -13.78
C HIS A 134 -10.01 4.96 -12.84
N GLY A 135 -10.57 6.06 -12.31
CA GLY A 135 -11.74 5.99 -11.44
C GLY A 135 -11.42 5.44 -10.04
N GLY A 136 -12.46 4.95 -9.36
CA GLY A 136 -12.43 4.62 -7.94
C GLY A 136 -12.21 3.14 -7.63
N PHE A 137 -11.46 2.90 -6.57
CA PHE A 137 -11.14 1.59 -6.03
C PHE A 137 -11.32 1.55 -4.52
N SER A 138 -12.04 0.54 -4.04
CA SER A 138 -11.94 0.14 -2.64
C SER A 138 -10.56 -0.45 -2.36
N MET A 139 -9.97 -0.07 -1.22
CA MET A 139 -8.67 -0.53 -0.75
C MET A 139 -8.86 -1.47 0.43
N SER A 140 -8.23 -2.64 0.36
CA SER A 140 -8.15 -3.60 1.48
C SER A 140 -6.70 -4.00 1.71
N ARG A 141 -6.36 -4.28 2.97
CA ARG A 141 -5.05 -4.82 3.35
C ARG A 141 -5.23 -6.23 3.88
N ASP A 142 -4.37 -7.14 3.42
CA ASP A 142 -4.30 -8.51 3.92
C ASP A 142 -2.83 -8.89 4.14
N GLY A 143 -2.38 -8.84 5.40
CA GLY A 143 -0.97 -9.03 5.73
C GLY A 143 -0.07 -7.96 5.09
N GLU A 144 0.79 -8.40 4.16
CA GLU A 144 1.70 -7.59 3.34
C GLU A 144 1.07 -7.13 2.02
N ASP A 145 -0.16 -7.58 1.73
CA ASP A 145 -0.85 -7.25 0.49
C ASP A 145 -1.66 -5.97 0.60
N LEU A 146 -1.64 -5.20 -0.49
CA LEU A 146 -2.63 -4.19 -0.80
C LEU A 146 -3.50 -4.68 -1.96
N ILE A 147 -4.80 -4.74 -1.75
CA ILE A 147 -5.78 -5.15 -2.76
C ILE A 147 -6.63 -3.94 -3.13
N LEU A 148 -6.61 -3.59 -4.41
CA LEU A 148 -7.48 -2.57 -5.00
C LEU A 148 -8.60 -3.30 -5.74
N THR A 149 -9.85 -2.94 -5.51
CA THR A 149 -11.00 -3.52 -6.23
C THR A 149 -11.84 -2.38 -6.77
N THR A 150 -12.17 -2.42 -8.07
CA THR A 150 -12.95 -1.37 -8.73
C THR A 150 -14.29 -1.17 -8.03
N ASP A 151 -14.79 0.06 -8.00
CA ASP A 151 -16.14 0.34 -7.49
C ASP A 151 -17.22 -0.39 -8.32
N GLY A 152 -18.34 -0.73 -7.67
CA GLY A 152 -19.47 -1.41 -8.31
C GLY A 152 -20.17 -2.41 -7.40
N GLU A 153 -21.26 -3.00 -7.90
CA GLU A 153 -22.07 -4.00 -7.18
C GLU A 153 -21.87 -5.43 -7.70
N ASP A 154 -21.01 -5.63 -8.71
CA ASP A 154 -20.72 -6.94 -9.25
C ASP A 154 -20.04 -7.85 -8.22
N VAL A 155 -20.30 -9.15 -8.32
CA VAL A 155 -19.65 -10.15 -7.45
C VAL A 155 -18.19 -10.33 -7.86
N ASP A 156 -17.93 -10.39 -9.16
CA ASP A 156 -16.60 -10.63 -9.74
C ASP A 156 -15.95 -9.32 -10.21
N ARG A 157 -15.84 -8.35 -9.31
CA ARG A 157 -15.24 -7.05 -9.64
C ARG A 157 -13.76 -7.17 -9.99
N PRO A 158 -13.29 -6.45 -11.03
CA PRO A 158 -11.88 -6.32 -11.33
C PRO A 158 -11.08 -5.80 -10.13
N GLY A 159 -9.82 -6.23 -10.04
CA GLY A 159 -8.94 -5.83 -8.96
C GLY A 159 -7.47 -6.04 -9.24
N ILE A 160 -6.65 -5.33 -8.47
CA ILE A 160 -5.20 -5.34 -8.55
C ILE A 160 -4.68 -5.77 -7.19
N ARG A 161 -3.83 -6.80 -7.16
CA ARG A 161 -3.11 -7.20 -5.95
C ARG A 161 -1.68 -6.70 -6.02
N LEU A 162 -1.26 -6.02 -4.97
CA LEU A 162 0.07 -5.51 -4.82
C LEU A 162 0.73 -6.04 -3.54
N VAL A 163 2.05 -6.18 -3.57
CA VAL A 163 2.89 -6.59 -2.44
C VAL A 163 4.12 -5.68 -2.37
N ASP A 164 4.69 -5.44 -1.20
CA ASP A 164 5.87 -4.56 -1.03
C ASP A 164 7.17 -5.31 -0.66
#